data_AF-A0A8T7J4T9-F1
#
_entry.id   AF-A0A8T7J4T9-F1
#
_cell.length_a   1.000
_cell.length_b   1.000
_cell.length_c   1.000
_cell.angle_alpha   90.00
_cell.angle_beta   90.00
_cell.angle_gamma   90.00
#
_symmetry.space_group_name_H-M   'P 1'
#
loop_
_entity.id
_entity.type
_entity.pdbx_description
1 polymer ?
#
loop_
_entity_poly.entity_id
_entity_poly.type
_entity_poly.pdbx_seq_one_letter_code
_entity_poly.pdbx_strand_id
1 'polypeptide(L)'
;MKYYLVILLTFITLGSNAKENEIGLIQQTLTHYIEGTSYNDQAQIKAAFADNAELLLDKKGQDFVSVPAIEYATWFKEKNKGKFNGRIGEIRSIEVDGAVASAKVEILMPNKNKRFVDLFLLKKLESGWKIISKTAVAEDSERNGERILFIVSNAHFHGDSKLPAGVSFGEIVKAYDTFTEAGYTVDFMSPEGGAIPLSYVNTSVPVHKKYLYNSDFMYAIGNTKTPDEIEPSKYKAVHYVGGTNAMYGVAENKRIQQISMEIYEQHGGIISSVCHGTAGIVNLKLENGEYLVKGRRISGYPESYENQNKAYFQEFPFLIQHTIEQRGGQFLHSERNVAHVEVDGRIITGQNHLSSPLVAEKMVEILQALK
;
A
#
# COMPACT_ATOMS: atom_id res chain seq x y z
N MET A 1 -53.01 -21.70 -6.01
CA MET A 1 -52.36 -20.38 -5.86
C MET A 1 -51.81 -20.27 -4.44
N LYS A 2 -50.49 -20.39 -4.27
CA LYS A 2 -49.81 -20.13 -3.00
C LYS A 2 -49.02 -18.83 -3.17
N TYR A 3 -49.43 -17.78 -2.47
CA TYR A 3 -48.73 -16.50 -2.45
C TYR A 3 -47.51 -16.63 -1.55
N TYR A 4 -46.31 -16.40 -2.08
CA TYR A 4 -45.10 -16.23 -1.28
C TYR A 4 -44.95 -14.74 -0.97
N LEU A 5 -45.00 -14.41 0.33
CA LEU A 5 -44.67 -13.10 0.85
C LEU A 5 -43.13 -12.94 0.78
N VAL A 6 -42.66 -12.15 -0.17
CA VAL A 6 -41.24 -11.74 -0.25
C VAL A 6 -41.06 -10.56 0.70
N ILE A 7 -40.48 -10.81 1.87
CA ILE A 7 -40.00 -9.74 2.76
C ILE A 7 -38.66 -9.26 2.20
N LEU A 8 -38.68 -8.09 1.57
CA LEU A 8 -37.49 -7.37 1.15
C LEU A 8 -36.89 -6.68 2.38
N LEU A 9 -35.88 -7.31 2.99
CA LEU A 9 -35.05 -6.68 4.02
C LEU A 9 -34.03 -5.75 3.34
N THR A 10 -34.39 -4.49 3.19
CA THR A 10 -33.43 -3.41 2.94
C THR A 10 -32.57 -3.21 4.18
N PHE A 11 -31.36 -3.78 4.19
CA PHE A 11 -30.31 -3.36 5.10
C PHE A 11 -29.83 -1.97 4.67
N ILE A 12 -30.26 -0.95 5.41
CA ILE A 12 -29.66 0.38 5.32
C ILE A 12 -28.34 0.31 6.10
N THR A 13 -27.22 0.34 5.39
CA THR A 13 -25.86 0.38 5.95
C THR A 13 -25.57 1.78 6.52
N LEU A 14 -26.11 2.10 7.69
CA LEU A 14 -25.78 3.32 8.43
C LEU A 14 -24.54 3.17 9.34
N GLY A 15 -24.00 1.96 9.48
CA GLY A 15 -22.89 1.65 10.40
C GLY A 15 -21.47 1.83 9.84
N SER A 16 -21.28 1.80 8.51
CA SER A 16 -19.93 1.90 7.90
C SER A 16 -19.34 3.30 8.08
N ASN A 17 -20.11 4.34 7.77
CA ASN A 17 -19.62 5.73 7.80
C ASN A 17 -19.22 6.21 9.21
N ALA A 18 -19.90 5.74 10.27
CA ALA A 18 -19.54 6.11 11.64
C ALA A 18 -18.22 5.45 12.07
N LYS A 19 -18.05 4.16 11.76
CA LYS A 19 -16.81 3.44 12.10
C LYS A 19 -15.61 3.94 11.29
N GLU A 20 -15.80 4.24 10.01
CA GLU A 20 -14.78 4.88 9.16
C GLU A 20 -14.35 6.24 9.72
N ASN A 21 -15.30 7.04 10.21
CA ASN A 21 -15.00 8.29 10.89
C ASN A 21 -14.18 8.08 12.19
N GLU A 22 -14.53 7.09 13.02
CA GLU A 22 -13.74 6.77 14.22
C GLU A 22 -12.30 6.35 13.88
N ILE A 23 -12.12 5.51 12.85
CA ILE A 23 -10.79 5.10 12.39
C ILE A 23 -9.97 6.32 11.96
N GLY A 24 -10.55 7.24 11.19
CA GLY A 24 -9.88 8.50 10.80
C GLY A 24 -9.41 9.33 12.00
N LEU A 25 -10.25 9.45 13.04
CA LEU A 25 -9.88 10.18 14.27
C LEU A 25 -8.79 9.46 15.08
N ILE A 26 -8.80 8.13 15.11
CA ILE A 26 -7.73 7.33 15.73
C ILE A 26 -6.43 7.47 14.93
N GLN A 27 -6.49 7.40 13.60
CA GLN A 27 -5.35 7.64 12.73
C GLN A 27 -4.75 9.02 12.99
N GLN A 28 -5.56 10.07 13.10
CA GLN A 28 -5.07 11.40 13.46
C GLN A 28 -4.33 11.42 14.81
N THR A 29 -4.87 10.73 15.81
CA THR A 29 -4.25 10.61 17.15
C THR A 29 -2.89 9.89 17.06
N LEU A 30 -2.83 8.79 16.31
CA LEU A 30 -1.58 8.05 16.09
C LEU A 30 -0.58 8.84 15.24
N THR A 31 -1.05 9.64 14.28
CA THR A 31 -0.22 10.55 13.48
C THR A 31 0.41 11.62 14.36
N HIS A 32 -0.31 12.21 15.31
CA HIS A 32 0.32 13.13 16.29
C HIS A 32 1.43 12.45 17.10
N TYR A 33 1.26 11.17 17.47
CA TYR A 33 2.32 10.40 18.11
C TYR A 33 3.51 10.15 17.16
N ILE A 34 3.25 9.69 15.93
CA ILE A 34 4.27 9.36 14.94
C ILE A 34 5.06 10.61 14.56
N GLU A 35 4.40 11.66 14.10
CA GLU A 35 5.00 12.92 13.67
C GLU A 35 5.66 13.65 14.84
N GLY A 36 4.98 13.71 16.00
CA GLY A 36 5.53 14.31 17.21
C GLY A 36 6.84 13.66 17.64
N THR A 37 6.90 12.32 17.64
CA THR A 37 8.14 11.61 17.97
C THR A 37 9.18 11.69 16.84
N SER A 38 8.78 11.82 15.57
CA SER A 38 9.72 11.90 14.44
C SER A 38 10.36 13.28 14.26
N TYR A 39 9.65 14.33 14.66
CA TYR A 39 10.08 15.73 14.50
C TYR A 39 10.33 16.46 15.82
N ASN A 40 10.43 15.72 16.93
CA ASN A 40 10.70 16.24 18.27
C ASN A 40 9.68 17.30 18.76
N ASP A 41 8.40 17.14 18.39
CA ASP A 41 7.33 18.05 18.82
C ASP A 41 6.64 17.52 20.07
N GLN A 42 7.02 18.02 21.24
CA GLN A 42 6.42 17.59 22.51
C GLN A 42 4.93 17.90 22.59
N ALA A 43 4.45 18.96 21.93
CA ALA A 43 3.05 19.34 21.98
C ALA A 43 2.19 18.32 21.23
N GLN A 44 2.64 17.86 20.05
CA GLN A 44 1.95 16.79 19.33
C GLN A 44 1.97 15.47 20.09
N ILE A 45 3.13 15.11 20.68
CA ILE A 45 3.22 13.89 21.50
C ILE A 45 2.20 13.96 22.64
N LYS A 46 2.21 15.04 23.44
CA LYS A 46 1.25 15.23 24.54
C LYS A 46 -0.20 15.23 24.06
N ALA A 47 -0.49 15.82 22.90
CA ALA A 47 -1.82 15.83 22.31
C ALA A 47 -2.33 14.43 21.91
N ALA A 48 -1.45 13.47 21.67
CA ALA A 48 -1.84 12.09 21.35
C ALA A 48 -2.26 11.27 22.59
N PHE A 49 -1.76 11.62 23.78
CA PHE A 49 -1.98 10.87 25.02
C PHE A 49 -3.06 11.50 25.91
N ALA A 50 -3.69 10.67 26.73
CA ALA A 50 -4.45 11.14 27.89
C ALA A 50 -3.47 11.61 28.99
N ASP A 51 -3.92 12.53 29.85
CA ASP A 51 -3.05 13.16 30.86
C ASP A 51 -2.42 12.17 31.85
N ASN A 52 -3.13 11.07 32.16
CA ASN A 52 -2.68 10.00 33.04
C ASN A 52 -2.23 8.74 32.27
N ALA A 53 -1.91 8.86 30.98
CA ALA A 53 -1.46 7.72 30.20
C ALA A 53 -0.06 7.28 30.61
N GLU A 54 0.17 5.97 30.58
CA GLU A 54 1.43 5.35 30.96
C GLU A 54 2.01 4.49 29.84
N LEU A 55 3.34 4.50 29.74
CA LEU A 55 4.11 3.60 28.89
C LEU A 55 4.69 2.48 29.76
N LEU A 56 4.41 1.23 29.38
CA LEU A 56 4.96 0.03 30.02
C LEU A 56 6.14 -0.46 29.17
N LEU A 57 7.35 -0.16 29.61
CA LEU A 57 8.58 -0.35 28.81
C LEU A 57 9.57 -1.30 29.49
N ASP A 58 10.36 -1.99 28.67
CA ASP A 58 11.44 -2.85 29.16
C ASP A 58 12.55 -2.03 29.85
N LYS A 59 13.04 -2.55 30.98
CA LYS A 59 14.20 -1.98 31.69
C LYS A 59 15.06 -3.10 32.24
N LYS A 60 16.36 -3.06 31.94
CA LYS A 60 17.33 -4.09 32.37
C LYS A 60 17.24 -4.32 33.88
N GLY A 61 16.97 -5.57 34.28
CA GLY A 61 16.89 -5.99 35.68
C GLY A 61 15.54 -5.74 36.36
N GLN A 62 14.50 -5.39 35.62
CA GLN A 62 13.11 -5.27 36.07
C GLN A 62 12.19 -5.98 35.06
N ASP A 63 10.99 -6.40 35.48
CA ASP A 63 10.01 -6.98 34.56
C ASP A 63 9.56 -5.93 33.53
N PHE A 64 9.16 -4.75 33.99
CA PHE A 64 8.93 -3.54 33.19
C PHE A 64 8.99 -2.30 34.09
N VAL A 65 9.06 -1.12 33.48
CA VAL A 65 8.89 0.17 34.15
C VAL A 65 7.68 0.91 33.59
N SER A 66 6.92 1.57 34.46
CA SER A 66 5.88 2.52 34.04
C SER A 66 6.47 3.92 33.92
N VAL A 67 6.27 4.55 32.76
CA VAL A 67 6.73 5.91 32.45
C VAL A 67 5.51 6.76 32.07
N PRO A 68 5.21 7.85 32.79
CA PRO A 68 4.14 8.76 32.41
C PRO A 68 4.36 9.31 30.99
N ALA A 69 3.30 9.37 30.18
CA ALA A 69 3.40 9.87 28.79
C ALA A 69 3.94 11.31 28.72
N ILE A 70 3.64 12.13 29.73
CA ILE A 70 4.15 13.49 29.82
C ILE A 70 5.68 13.52 30.06
N GLU A 71 6.22 12.55 30.80
CA GLU A 71 7.66 12.37 30.99
C GLU A 71 8.29 11.86 29.69
N TYR A 72 7.69 10.87 29.05
CA TYR A 72 8.16 10.33 27.76
C TYR A 72 8.29 11.43 26.69
N ALA A 73 7.34 12.36 26.61
CA ALA A 73 7.42 13.49 25.70
C ALA A 73 8.70 14.33 25.89
N THR A 74 9.23 14.44 27.12
CA THR A 74 10.45 15.21 27.40
C THR A 74 11.73 14.60 26.83
N TRP A 75 11.70 13.30 26.45
CA TRP A 75 12.84 12.64 25.80
C TRP A 75 13.14 13.23 24.42
N PHE A 76 12.15 13.89 23.82
CA PHE A 76 12.25 14.61 22.56
C PHE A 76 12.58 16.08 22.82
N LYS A 77 13.75 16.53 22.37
CA LYS A 77 14.29 17.83 22.76
C LYS A 77 13.59 18.97 22.01
N GLU A 78 12.93 19.87 22.72
CA GLU A 78 12.19 21.01 22.13
C GLU A 78 13.06 21.91 21.24
N LYS A 79 14.35 22.06 21.56
CA LYS A 79 15.31 22.79 20.70
C LYS A 79 15.48 22.20 19.29
N ASN A 80 15.03 20.97 19.09
CA ASN A 80 15.06 20.25 17.81
C ASN A 80 13.66 20.13 17.18
N LYS A 81 12.66 20.84 17.70
CA LYS A 81 11.30 20.82 17.14
C LYS A 81 11.33 21.12 15.63
N GLY A 82 10.60 20.30 14.87
CA GLY A 82 10.53 20.35 13.41
C GLY A 82 11.70 19.67 12.70
N LYS A 83 12.74 19.20 13.40
CA LYS A 83 13.87 18.48 12.80
C LYS A 83 13.58 16.98 12.81
N PHE A 84 13.63 16.35 11.63
CA PHE A 84 13.51 14.90 11.50
C PHE A 84 14.64 14.19 12.25
N ASN A 85 14.31 13.20 13.08
CA ASN A 85 15.29 12.47 13.91
C ASN A 85 15.55 11.03 13.44
N GLY A 86 15.09 10.66 12.24
CA GLY A 86 15.32 9.34 11.65
C GLY A 86 14.30 8.27 12.07
N ARG A 87 13.22 8.64 12.78
CA ARG A 87 12.09 7.74 13.08
C ARG A 87 11.10 7.79 11.92
N ILE A 88 10.83 6.64 11.31
CA ILE A 88 9.85 6.50 10.24
C ILE A 88 8.70 5.68 10.83
N GLY A 89 7.55 6.30 11.08
CA GLY A 89 6.43 5.66 11.74
C GLY A 89 5.29 5.27 10.80
N GLU A 90 4.70 4.10 11.03
CA GLU A 90 3.59 3.56 10.25
C GLU A 90 2.57 2.84 11.10
N ILE A 91 1.30 3.13 10.87
CA ILE A 91 0.19 2.38 11.46
C ILE A 91 0.13 1.01 10.76
N ARG A 92 0.15 -0.06 11.56
CA ARG A 92 0.11 -1.46 11.10
C ARG A 92 -1.24 -2.11 11.33
N SER A 93 -2.00 -1.66 12.33
CA SER A 93 -3.39 -2.04 12.53
C SER A 93 -4.11 -1.07 13.46
N ILE A 94 -5.44 -0.98 13.30
CA ILE A 94 -6.37 -0.32 14.21
C ILE A 94 -7.58 -1.24 14.36
N GLU A 95 -7.95 -1.57 15.58
CA GLU A 95 -9.17 -2.31 15.91
C GLU A 95 -10.02 -1.45 16.85
N VAL A 96 -11.30 -1.25 16.50
CA VAL A 96 -12.21 -0.37 17.24
C VAL A 96 -13.42 -1.17 17.71
N ASP A 97 -13.75 -1.03 18.99
CA ASP A 97 -14.95 -1.57 19.61
C ASP A 97 -15.62 -0.50 20.51
N GLY A 98 -16.69 0.10 20.01
CA GLY A 98 -17.39 1.20 20.67
C GLY A 98 -16.47 2.39 20.98
N ALA A 99 -16.24 2.66 22.26
CA ALA A 99 -15.42 3.78 22.74
C ALA A 99 -13.98 3.38 23.12
N VAL A 100 -13.54 2.17 22.76
CA VAL A 100 -12.17 1.70 22.95
C VAL A 100 -11.57 1.23 21.63
N ALA A 101 -10.25 1.28 21.53
CA ALA A 101 -9.51 0.76 20.39
C ALA A 101 -8.15 0.20 20.80
N SER A 102 -7.63 -0.73 20.01
CA SER A 102 -6.23 -1.12 20.03
C SER A 102 -5.58 -0.70 18.72
N ALA A 103 -4.28 -0.38 18.77
CA ALA A 103 -3.53 -0.09 17.56
C ALA A 103 -2.10 -0.60 17.65
N LYS A 104 -1.54 -0.92 16.50
CA LYS A 104 -0.13 -1.27 16.32
C LYS A 104 0.51 -0.22 15.43
N VAL A 105 1.62 0.36 15.89
CA VAL A 105 2.47 1.25 15.08
C VAL A 105 3.86 0.65 15.01
N GLU A 106 4.45 0.66 13.84
CA GLU A 106 5.87 0.37 13.66
C GLU A 106 6.64 1.68 13.58
N ILE A 107 7.78 1.75 14.28
CA ILE A 107 8.76 2.82 14.09
C ILE A 107 10.06 2.20 13.59
N LEU A 108 10.44 2.51 12.37
CA LEU A 108 11.71 2.12 11.78
C LEU A 108 12.76 3.21 12.02
N MET A 109 13.98 2.80 12.39
CA MET A 109 15.15 3.65 12.54
C MET A 109 16.33 3.05 11.76
N PRO A 110 16.39 3.24 10.42
CA PRO A 110 17.38 2.58 9.57
C PRO A 110 18.82 2.86 10.01
N ASN A 111 19.13 4.11 10.36
CA ASN A 111 20.47 4.54 10.81
C ASN A 111 20.92 3.90 12.13
N LYS A 112 20.05 3.16 12.81
CA LYS A 112 20.34 2.45 14.06
C LYS A 112 20.18 0.94 13.91
N ASN A 113 19.81 0.43 12.73
CA ASN A 113 19.41 -0.95 12.48
C ASN A 113 18.36 -1.43 13.49
N LYS A 114 17.42 -0.56 13.85
CA LYS A 114 16.37 -0.85 14.84
C LYS A 114 14.99 -0.64 14.26
N ARG A 115 14.08 -1.50 14.69
CA ARG A 115 12.64 -1.38 14.51
C ARG A 115 11.98 -1.47 15.88
N PHE A 116 10.96 -0.66 16.10
CA PHE A 116 10.11 -0.74 17.27
C PHE A 116 8.71 -1.14 16.83
N VAL A 117 8.09 -2.03 17.59
CA VAL A 117 6.67 -2.34 17.46
C VAL A 117 5.98 -1.80 18.69
N ASP A 118 5.26 -0.70 18.50
CA ASP A 118 4.49 -0.02 19.53
C ASP A 118 3.05 -0.55 19.51
N LEU A 119 2.56 -0.98 20.68
CA LEU A 119 1.17 -1.38 20.88
C LEU A 119 0.47 -0.37 21.77
N PHE A 120 -0.74 0.04 21.38
CA PHE A 120 -1.52 1.07 22.06
C PHE A 120 -2.88 0.53 22.47
N LEU A 121 -3.32 0.99 23.64
CA LEU A 121 -4.73 1.04 24.01
C LEU A 121 -5.20 2.48 23.91
N LEU A 122 -6.31 2.69 23.22
CA LEU A 122 -6.93 4.00 23.03
C LEU A 122 -8.35 4.00 23.59
N LYS A 123 -8.80 5.18 24.01
CA LYS A 123 -10.15 5.41 24.48
C LYS A 123 -10.69 6.72 23.91
N LYS A 124 -11.97 6.71 23.55
CA LYS A 124 -12.71 7.92 23.19
C LYS A 124 -13.10 8.65 24.46
N LEU A 125 -12.48 9.82 24.69
CA LEU A 125 -12.78 10.73 25.79
C LEU A 125 -13.63 11.90 25.27
N GLU A 126 -14.09 12.78 26.16
CA GLU A 126 -14.78 14.02 25.77
C GLU A 126 -13.92 14.91 24.86
N SER A 127 -12.59 14.85 25.04
CA SER A 127 -11.59 15.56 24.23
C SER A 127 -11.20 14.83 22.94
N GLY A 128 -11.88 13.74 22.60
CA GLY A 128 -11.60 12.90 21.42
C GLY A 128 -10.84 11.61 21.76
N TRP A 129 -10.36 10.91 20.72
CA TRP A 129 -9.54 9.72 20.90
C TRP A 129 -8.19 10.07 21.51
N LYS A 130 -7.77 9.28 22.50
CA LYS A 130 -6.49 9.42 23.18
C LYS A 130 -5.85 8.06 23.42
N ILE A 131 -4.53 8.02 23.33
CA ILE A 131 -3.74 6.89 23.81
C ILE A 131 -3.79 6.91 25.35
N ILE A 132 -4.27 5.84 25.96
CA ILE A 132 -4.34 5.68 27.42
C ILE A 132 -3.25 4.76 27.97
N SER A 133 -2.69 3.88 27.13
CA SER A 133 -1.55 3.05 27.48
C SER A 133 -0.77 2.66 26.23
N LYS A 134 0.54 2.47 26.39
CA LYS A 134 1.43 2.01 25.33
C LYS A 134 2.44 1.01 25.90
N THR A 135 2.77 -0.01 25.12
CA THR A 135 4.00 -0.79 25.31
C THR A 135 4.78 -0.87 24.00
N ALA A 136 6.00 -1.41 24.04
CA ALA A 136 6.79 -1.62 22.83
C ALA A 136 7.86 -2.68 23.01
N VAL A 137 8.20 -3.33 21.90
CA VAL A 137 9.41 -4.14 21.76
C VAL A 137 10.36 -3.48 20.76
N ALA A 138 11.66 -3.60 21.01
CA ALA A 138 12.71 -3.18 20.09
C ALA A 138 13.38 -4.41 19.48
N GLU A 139 13.48 -4.42 18.15
CA GLU A 139 14.06 -5.50 17.35
C GLU A 139 15.20 -4.96 16.47
N ASP A 140 16.16 -5.81 16.14
CA ASP A 140 17.11 -5.50 15.07
C ASP A 140 16.38 -5.51 13.72
N SER A 141 16.78 -4.63 12.80
CA SER A 141 16.16 -4.52 11.48
C SER A 141 17.14 -4.05 10.43
N GLU A 142 17.15 -4.75 9.30
CA GLU A 142 17.90 -4.41 8.09
C GLU A 142 17.07 -3.57 7.10
N ARG A 143 15.88 -3.09 7.50
CA ARG A 143 15.03 -2.29 6.62
C ARG A 143 15.63 -0.90 6.42
N ASN A 144 15.76 -0.52 5.15
CA ASN A 144 16.51 0.67 4.73
C ASN A 144 15.71 1.97 4.81
N GLY A 145 14.39 1.89 5.05
CA GLY A 145 13.49 3.05 5.12
C GLY A 145 13.01 3.58 3.77
N GLU A 146 13.48 3.01 2.67
CA GLU A 146 13.02 3.32 1.32
C GLU A 146 11.71 2.60 1.02
N ARG A 147 10.89 3.20 0.13
CA ARG A 147 9.53 2.75 -0.12
C ARG A 147 9.26 2.46 -1.59
N ILE A 148 8.44 1.44 -1.83
CA ILE A 148 7.83 1.12 -3.11
C ILE A 148 6.32 1.32 -2.99
N LEU A 149 5.72 2.00 -3.96
CA LEU A 149 4.28 2.21 -4.01
C LEU A 149 3.62 1.18 -4.93
N PHE A 150 2.85 0.26 -4.37
CA PHE A 150 2.03 -0.65 -5.15
C PHE A 150 0.74 0.06 -5.54
N ILE A 151 0.43 0.06 -6.83
CA ILE A 151 -0.79 0.64 -7.38
C ILE A 151 -1.71 -0.51 -7.77
N VAL A 152 -2.89 -0.54 -7.15
CA VAL A 152 -3.89 -1.59 -7.28
C VAL A 152 -5.27 -0.99 -7.55
N SER A 153 -6.19 -1.76 -8.14
CA SER A 153 -7.56 -1.32 -8.39
C SER A 153 -8.52 -1.78 -7.27
N ASN A 154 -9.48 -0.91 -6.92
CA ASN A 154 -10.62 -1.27 -6.07
C ASN A 154 -11.77 -1.92 -6.86
N ALA A 155 -11.68 -2.06 -8.18
CA ALA A 155 -12.81 -2.56 -8.98
C ALA A 155 -13.14 -4.02 -8.62
N HIS A 156 -14.36 -4.23 -8.10
CA HIS A 156 -14.91 -5.53 -7.72
C HIS A 156 -15.52 -6.31 -8.88
N PHE A 157 -15.85 -5.61 -9.98
CA PHE A 157 -16.50 -6.18 -11.14
C PHE A 157 -15.82 -5.72 -12.43
N HIS A 158 -16.03 -6.47 -13.51
CA HIS A 158 -15.61 -6.07 -14.84
C HIS A 158 -16.59 -5.04 -15.39
N GLY A 159 -16.17 -3.77 -15.50
CA GLY A 159 -17.03 -2.67 -15.95
C GLY A 159 -18.29 -2.54 -15.10
N ASP A 160 -19.42 -2.29 -15.76
CA ASP A 160 -20.74 -2.19 -15.10
C ASP A 160 -21.44 -3.56 -14.94
N SER A 161 -20.74 -4.65 -15.24
CA SER A 161 -21.29 -6.01 -15.16
C SER A 161 -21.35 -6.53 -13.71
N LYS A 162 -21.86 -7.75 -13.54
CA LYS A 162 -21.84 -8.49 -12.26
C LYS A 162 -20.72 -9.55 -12.21
N LEU A 163 -19.81 -9.56 -13.19
CA LEU A 163 -18.73 -10.54 -13.26
C LEU A 163 -17.61 -10.13 -12.30
N PRO A 164 -17.30 -10.95 -11.28
CA PRO A 164 -16.31 -10.58 -10.27
C PRO A 164 -14.93 -10.39 -10.92
N ALA A 165 -14.25 -9.32 -10.52
CA ALA A 165 -12.86 -9.04 -10.84
C ALA A 165 -12.07 -8.94 -9.53
N GLY A 166 -10.75 -9.02 -9.61
CA GLY A 166 -9.91 -8.75 -8.45
C GLY A 166 -8.43 -8.73 -8.78
N VAL A 167 -7.67 -8.18 -7.84
CA VAL A 167 -6.22 -8.11 -7.92
C VAL A 167 -5.66 -9.51 -7.78
N SER A 168 -4.69 -9.87 -8.61
CA SER A 168 -4.06 -11.19 -8.53
C SER A 168 -3.26 -11.30 -7.24
N PHE A 169 -3.74 -12.11 -6.29
CA PHE A 169 -3.09 -12.25 -4.98
C PHE A 169 -1.65 -12.73 -5.13
N GLY A 170 -1.40 -13.66 -6.06
CA GLY A 170 -0.05 -14.16 -6.34
C GLY A 170 0.90 -13.12 -6.92
N GLU A 171 0.40 -12.15 -7.67
CA GLU A 171 1.23 -11.04 -8.18
C GLU A 171 1.62 -10.09 -7.05
N ILE A 172 0.66 -9.76 -6.17
CA ILE A 172 0.94 -8.93 -4.99
C ILE A 172 1.99 -9.61 -4.11
N VAL A 173 1.71 -10.83 -3.63
CA VAL A 173 2.49 -11.40 -2.53
C VAL A 173 3.90 -11.79 -2.96
N LYS A 174 4.13 -12.21 -4.21
CA LYS A 174 5.47 -12.53 -4.70
C LYS A 174 6.35 -11.29 -4.82
N ALA A 175 5.79 -10.21 -5.37
CA ALA A 175 6.51 -8.95 -5.47
C ALA A 175 6.75 -8.34 -4.07
N TYR A 176 5.73 -8.37 -3.21
CA TYR A 176 5.83 -7.91 -1.81
C TYR A 176 6.92 -8.66 -1.05
N ASP A 177 6.95 -10.00 -1.14
CA ASP A 177 7.98 -10.85 -0.51
C ASP A 177 9.38 -10.39 -0.94
N THR A 178 9.60 -10.28 -2.24
CA THR A 178 10.87 -9.84 -2.84
C THR A 178 11.33 -8.47 -2.31
N PHE A 179 10.43 -7.47 -2.28
CA PHE A 179 10.78 -6.14 -1.78
C PHE A 179 11.07 -6.12 -0.28
N THR A 180 10.26 -6.83 0.51
CA THR A 180 10.45 -6.86 1.96
C THR A 180 11.72 -7.60 2.38
N GLU A 181 12.08 -8.68 1.68
CA GLU A 181 13.37 -9.38 1.87
C GLU A 181 14.56 -8.50 1.50
N ALA A 182 14.42 -7.64 0.48
CA ALA A 182 15.42 -6.63 0.12
C ALA A 182 15.43 -5.39 1.05
N GLY A 183 14.64 -5.39 2.13
CA GLY A 183 14.63 -4.34 3.15
C GLY A 183 13.78 -3.11 2.81
N TYR A 184 13.02 -3.13 1.72
CA TYR A 184 12.11 -2.04 1.36
C TYR A 184 10.80 -2.11 2.14
N THR A 185 10.17 -0.96 2.27
CA THR A 185 8.77 -0.85 2.72
C THR A 185 7.84 -0.81 1.52
N VAL A 186 6.72 -1.53 1.57
CA VAL A 186 5.72 -1.51 0.51
C VAL A 186 4.44 -0.87 1.03
N ASP A 187 4.01 0.20 0.36
CA ASP A 187 2.69 0.81 0.55
C ASP A 187 1.76 0.41 -0.58
N PHE A 188 0.46 0.49 -0.32
CA PHE A 188 -0.57 0.27 -1.32
C PHE A 188 -1.38 1.54 -1.52
N MET A 189 -1.61 1.91 -2.77
CA MET A 189 -2.56 2.94 -3.18
C MET A 189 -3.56 2.36 -4.15
N SER A 190 -4.80 2.80 -4.02
CA SER A 190 -5.86 2.52 -4.98
C SER A 190 -6.72 3.77 -5.23
N PRO A 191 -7.53 3.81 -6.30
CA PRO A 191 -8.28 5.02 -6.65
C PRO A 191 -9.15 5.60 -5.52
N GLU A 192 -9.77 4.72 -4.72
CA GLU A 192 -10.70 5.09 -3.65
C GLU A 192 -10.11 4.86 -2.25
N GLY A 193 -8.87 4.35 -2.15
CA GLY A 193 -8.33 3.81 -0.90
C GLY A 193 -9.09 2.56 -0.44
N GLY A 194 -8.88 2.16 0.82
CA GLY A 194 -9.67 1.10 1.47
C GLY A 194 -9.32 -0.32 1.02
N ALA A 195 -10.31 -1.21 1.02
CA ALA A 195 -10.09 -2.63 0.74
C ALA A 195 -10.06 -2.93 -0.76
N ILE A 196 -9.22 -3.89 -1.17
CA ILE A 196 -9.18 -4.39 -2.53
C ILE A 196 -9.80 -5.80 -2.66
N PRO A 197 -10.50 -6.10 -3.78
CA PRO A 197 -10.92 -7.46 -4.08
C PRO A 197 -9.73 -8.33 -4.50
N LEU A 198 -9.66 -9.55 -3.97
CA LEU A 198 -8.60 -10.52 -4.29
C LEU A 198 -9.10 -11.62 -5.23
N SER A 199 -8.25 -12.01 -6.16
CA SER A 199 -8.44 -13.17 -7.03
C SER A 199 -7.29 -14.17 -6.87
N TYR A 200 -7.57 -15.44 -7.21
CA TYR A 200 -6.57 -16.52 -7.28
C TYR A 200 -5.84 -16.84 -5.94
N VAL A 201 -6.50 -16.63 -4.81
CA VAL A 201 -5.98 -17.05 -3.49
C VAL A 201 -5.86 -18.57 -3.46
N ASN A 202 -4.71 -19.08 -3.03
CA ASN A 202 -4.42 -20.51 -2.99
C ASN A 202 -3.48 -20.84 -1.82
N THR A 203 -4.02 -21.38 -0.74
CA THR A 203 -3.27 -21.67 0.49
C THR A 203 -2.34 -22.89 0.40
N SER A 204 -2.40 -23.65 -0.70
CA SER A 204 -1.39 -24.68 -1.00
C SER A 204 -0.07 -24.08 -1.46
N VAL A 205 -0.05 -22.81 -1.91
CA VAL A 205 1.17 -22.07 -2.25
C VAL A 205 1.75 -21.43 -0.98
N PRO A 206 2.98 -21.75 -0.56
CA PRO A 206 3.52 -21.28 0.72
C PRO A 206 3.52 -19.76 0.91
N VAL A 207 3.94 -19.00 -0.12
CA VAL A 207 3.95 -17.52 -0.04
C VAL A 207 2.54 -16.94 0.05
N HIS A 208 1.55 -17.53 -0.64
CA HIS A 208 0.15 -17.11 -0.46
C HIS A 208 -0.31 -17.36 0.97
N LYS A 209 -0.02 -18.55 1.54
CA LYS A 209 -0.39 -18.88 2.92
C LYS A 209 0.28 -17.95 3.94
N LYS A 210 1.57 -17.66 3.77
CA LYS A 210 2.34 -16.74 4.62
C LYS A 210 1.62 -15.40 4.75
N TYR A 211 1.23 -14.80 3.63
CA TYR A 211 0.64 -13.45 3.62
C TYR A 211 -0.86 -13.42 3.89
N LEU A 212 -1.61 -14.46 3.53
CA LEU A 212 -3.02 -14.56 3.86
C LEU A 212 -3.26 -14.58 5.38
N TYR A 213 -2.33 -15.17 6.14
CA TYR A 213 -2.39 -15.21 7.60
C TYR A 213 -1.49 -14.18 8.29
N ASN A 214 -0.96 -13.21 7.54
CA ASN A 214 -0.20 -12.10 8.11
C ASN A 214 -1.15 -10.91 8.33
N SER A 215 -1.42 -10.57 9.61
CA SER A 215 -2.35 -9.50 9.97
C SER A 215 -1.92 -8.13 9.46
N ASP A 216 -0.62 -7.80 9.51
CA ASP A 216 -0.10 -6.50 9.08
C ASP A 216 -0.26 -6.33 7.56
N PHE A 217 0.03 -7.39 6.80
CA PHE A 217 -0.16 -7.40 5.35
C PHE A 217 -1.65 -7.31 4.98
N MET A 218 -2.51 -8.12 5.60
CA MET A 218 -3.94 -8.10 5.33
C MET A 218 -4.58 -6.75 5.72
N TYR A 219 -4.08 -6.10 6.78
CA TYR A 219 -4.47 -4.73 7.09
C TYR A 219 -4.04 -3.76 6.00
N ALA A 220 -2.81 -3.85 5.50
CA ALA A 220 -2.29 -2.96 4.46
C ALA A 220 -3.10 -3.03 3.14
N ILE A 221 -3.50 -4.22 2.70
CA ILE A 221 -4.34 -4.37 1.50
C ILE A 221 -5.84 -4.16 1.76
N GLY A 222 -6.26 -4.16 3.03
CA GLY A 222 -7.60 -3.80 3.46
C GLY A 222 -7.79 -2.29 3.68
N ASN A 223 -6.70 -1.52 3.73
CA ASN A 223 -6.67 -0.09 4.03
C ASN A 223 -5.65 0.61 3.13
N THR A 224 -5.75 0.41 1.81
CA THR A 224 -4.90 1.12 0.85
C THR A 224 -5.12 2.63 0.97
N LYS A 225 -4.07 3.39 0.68
CA LYS A 225 -4.12 4.86 0.67
C LYS A 225 -4.89 5.34 -0.55
N THR A 226 -5.60 6.45 -0.38
CA THR A 226 -6.09 7.27 -1.50
C THR A 226 -4.92 8.01 -2.18
N PRO A 227 -5.09 8.49 -3.42
CA PRO A 227 -4.05 9.26 -4.08
C PRO A 227 -3.68 10.58 -3.36
N ASP A 228 -4.59 11.14 -2.57
CA ASP A 228 -4.34 12.40 -1.84
C ASP A 228 -3.48 12.21 -0.58
N GLU A 229 -3.40 10.97 -0.07
CA GLU A 229 -2.54 10.61 1.07
C GLU A 229 -1.09 10.27 0.66
N ILE A 230 -0.81 10.27 -0.65
CA ILE A 230 0.52 9.95 -1.17
C ILE A 230 1.37 11.21 -1.29
N GLU A 231 2.54 11.16 -0.66
CA GLU A 231 3.63 12.10 -0.86
C GLU A 231 4.68 11.45 -1.80
N PRO A 232 4.75 11.85 -3.08
CA PRO A 232 5.58 11.18 -4.10
C PRO A 232 7.06 11.10 -3.73
N SER A 233 7.60 12.13 -3.06
CA SER A 233 9.00 12.23 -2.63
C SER A 233 9.47 11.08 -1.73
N LYS A 234 8.54 10.37 -1.07
CA LYS A 234 8.83 9.23 -0.18
C LYS A 234 9.10 7.93 -0.93
N TYR A 235 8.83 7.86 -2.22
CA TYR A 235 8.87 6.61 -2.99
C TYR A 235 10.01 6.57 -3.98
N LYS A 236 10.66 5.40 -4.06
CA LYS A 236 11.70 5.12 -5.05
C LYS A 236 11.16 4.50 -6.32
N ALA A 237 9.95 3.95 -6.28
CA ALA A 237 9.30 3.36 -7.44
C ALA A 237 7.80 3.23 -7.26
N VAL A 238 7.11 3.09 -8.38
CA VAL A 238 5.73 2.58 -8.46
C VAL A 238 5.72 1.19 -9.10
N HIS A 239 4.82 0.34 -8.61
CA HIS A 239 4.57 -1.00 -9.13
C HIS A 239 3.08 -1.24 -9.35
N TYR A 240 2.66 -1.24 -10.61
CA TYR A 240 1.29 -1.52 -11.02
C TYR A 240 1.04 -3.02 -11.05
N VAL A 241 0.19 -3.49 -10.15
CA VAL A 241 -0.12 -4.92 -10.01
C VAL A 241 -1.32 -5.28 -10.88
N GLY A 242 -1.29 -6.50 -11.46
CA GLY A 242 -2.36 -7.00 -12.31
C GLY A 242 -3.42 -7.81 -11.59
N GLY A 243 -4.04 -8.72 -12.34
CA GLY A 243 -5.42 -9.12 -12.13
C GLY A 243 -6.32 -8.29 -13.06
N THR A 244 -7.38 -8.90 -13.58
CA THR A 244 -8.22 -8.27 -14.62
C THR A 244 -8.88 -6.98 -14.16
N ASN A 245 -9.01 -6.75 -12.86
CA ASN A 245 -9.55 -5.50 -12.33
C ASN A 245 -8.64 -4.28 -12.55
N ALA A 246 -7.34 -4.48 -12.82
CA ALA A 246 -6.40 -3.39 -13.13
C ALA A 246 -6.76 -2.61 -14.40
N MET A 247 -7.65 -3.17 -15.24
CA MET A 247 -8.23 -2.50 -16.40
C MET A 247 -9.14 -1.32 -16.04
N TYR A 248 -9.54 -1.18 -14.77
CA TYR A 248 -10.56 -0.22 -14.33
C TYR A 248 -10.06 0.67 -13.19
N GLY A 249 -10.40 1.95 -13.22
CA GLY A 249 -10.17 2.93 -12.15
C GLY A 249 -8.76 3.51 -12.10
N VAL A 250 -7.74 2.77 -12.51
CA VAL A 250 -6.34 3.16 -12.35
C VAL A 250 -5.83 3.99 -13.53
N ALA A 251 -6.04 3.51 -14.76
CA ALA A 251 -5.42 4.09 -15.95
C ALA A 251 -5.94 5.51 -16.25
N GLU A 252 -7.20 5.80 -15.93
CA GLU A 252 -7.89 7.06 -16.15
C GLU A 252 -7.65 8.09 -15.03
N ASN A 253 -7.25 7.64 -13.83
CA ASN A 253 -7.10 8.49 -12.66
C ASN A 253 -5.93 9.47 -12.81
N LYS A 254 -6.25 10.76 -12.88
CA LYS A 254 -5.27 11.83 -13.11
C LYS A 254 -4.31 12.04 -11.95
N ARG A 255 -4.77 11.86 -10.71
CA ARG A 255 -3.89 11.99 -9.55
C ARG A 255 -2.87 10.86 -9.48
N ILE A 256 -3.29 9.61 -9.78
CA ILE A 256 -2.38 8.47 -9.89
C ILE A 256 -1.34 8.67 -11.01
N GLN A 257 -1.77 9.18 -12.17
CA GLN A 257 -0.86 9.53 -13.27
C GLN A 257 0.19 10.56 -12.82
N GLN A 258 -0.24 11.64 -12.16
CA GLN A 258 0.64 12.69 -11.65
C GLN A 258 1.65 12.15 -10.64
N ILE A 259 1.20 11.39 -9.64
CA ILE A 259 2.07 10.78 -8.61
C ILE A 259 3.15 9.93 -9.27
N SER A 260 2.77 9.07 -10.22
CA SER A 260 3.69 8.15 -10.86
C SER A 260 4.74 8.88 -11.70
N MET A 261 4.33 9.94 -12.39
CA MET A 261 5.24 10.78 -13.16
C MET A 261 6.11 11.67 -12.30
N GLU A 262 5.63 12.17 -11.16
CA GLU A 262 6.44 12.91 -10.18
C GLU A 262 7.54 12.01 -9.60
N ILE A 263 7.20 10.79 -9.20
CA ILE A 263 8.18 9.78 -8.76
C ILE A 263 9.23 9.54 -9.86
N TYR A 264 8.79 9.38 -11.12
CA TYR A 264 9.67 9.06 -12.23
C TYR A 264 10.54 10.24 -12.70
N GLU A 265 9.98 11.42 -12.92
CA GLU A 265 10.71 12.57 -13.50
C GLU A 265 11.45 13.37 -12.43
N GLN A 266 10.84 13.61 -11.27
CA GLN A 266 11.40 14.50 -10.24
C GLN A 266 12.25 13.78 -9.21
N HIS A 267 11.92 12.51 -8.91
CA HIS A 267 12.63 11.74 -7.88
C HIS A 267 13.50 10.61 -8.44
N GLY A 268 13.61 10.50 -9.77
CA GLY A 268 14.46 9.51 -10.41
C GLY A 268 13.98 8.07 -10.20
N GLY A 269 12.72 7.86 -9.81
CA GLY A 269 12.19 6.56 -9.45
C GLY A 269 11.87 5.64 -10.63
N ILE A 270 11.50 4.40 -10.34
CA ILE A 270 11.16 3.40 -11.36
C ILE A 270 9.65 3.33 -11.58
N ILE A 271 9.22 3.15 -12.82
CA ILE A 271 7.85 2.74 -13.15
C ILE A 271 7.89 1.27 -13.53
N SER A 272 7.04 0.47 -12.88
CA SER A 272 6.94 -0.95 -13.22
C SER A 272 5.52 -1.45 -13.27
N SER A 273 5.28 -2.50 -14.05
CA SER A 273 3.97 -3.15 -14.14
C SER A 273 4.08 -4.64 -14.41
N VAL A 274 3.03 -5.39 -14.11
CA VAL A 274 2.95 -6.81 -14.46
C VAL A 274 1.54 -7.20 -14.90
N CYS A 275 1.43 -8.10 -15.88
CA CYS A 275 0.16 -8.66 -16.33
C CYS A 275 -0.80 -7.56 -16.82
N HIS A 276 -2.02 -7.48 -16.29
CA HIS A 276 -2.96 -6.38 -16.55
C HIS A 276 -2.59 -5.07 -15.87
N GLY A 277 -1.66 -5.06 -14.91
CA GLY A 277 -1.15 -3.84 -14.30
C GLY A 277 -0.54 -2.88 -15.33
N THR A 278 -0.08 -3.41 -16.47
CA THR A 278 0.39 -2.59 -17.62
C THR A 278 -0.70 -1.65 -18.14
N ALA A 279 -1.99 -1.93 -17.93
CA ALA A 279 -3.08 -0.99 -18.18
C ALA A 279 -2.87 0.36 -17.48
N GLY A 280 -2.34 0.36 -16.25
CA GLY A 280 -2.13 1.57 -15.45
C GLY A 280 -1.09 2.53 -16.02
N ILE A 281 -0.14 2.03 -16.82
CA ILE A 281 0.93 2.87 -17.40
C ILE A 281 0.60 3.43 -18.78
N VAL A 282 -0.46 2.92 -19.43
CA VAL A 282 -0.73 3.26 -20.83
C VAL A 282 -0.87 4.77 -21.02
N ASN A 283 -1.54 5.46 -20.10
CA ASN A 283 -1.89 6.89 -20.20
C ASN A 283 -0.82 7.84 -19.64
N LEU A 284 0.27 7.30 -19.09
CA LEU A 284 1.34 8.12 -18.51
C LEU A 284 2.04 8.94 -19.60
N LYS A 285 2.31 10.21 -19.28
CA LYS A 285 2.94 11.17 -20.17
C LYS A 285 4.06 11.88 -19.45
N LEU A 286 5.16 12.09 -20.16
CA LEU A 286 6.28 12.93 -19.73
C LEU A 286 5.86 14.41 -19.70
N GLU A 287 6.66 15.25 -19.06
CA GLU A 287 6.45 16.71 -19.03
C GLU A 287 6.34 17.31 -20.44
N ASN A 288 7.05 16.74 -21.43
CA ASN A 288 7.00 17.17 -22.83
C ASN A 288 5.69 16.79 -23.57
N GLY A 289 4.76 16.10 -22.89
CA GLY A 289 3.46 15.67 -23.42
C GLY A 289 3.47 14.37 -24.21
N GLU A 290 4.64 13.77 -24.47
CA GLU A 290 4.75 12.46 -25.09
C GLU A 290 4.34 11.35 -24.13
N TYR A 291 3.77 10.26 -24.66
CA TYR A 291 3.50 9.08 -23.86
C TYR A 291 4.81 8.49 -23.33
N LEU A 292 4.83 8.10 -22.06
CA LEU A 292 5.96 7.45 -21.40
C LEU A 292 6.45 6.23 -22.20
N VAL A 293 5.51 5.49 -22.78
CA VAL A 293 5.77 4.25 -23.52
C VAL A 293 6.29 4.49 -24.94
N LYS A 294 6.30 5.72 -25.45
CA LYS A 294 6.72 6.03 -26.82
C LYS A 294 8.19 5.67 -27.03
N GLY A 295 8.46 4.82 -28.01
CA GLY A 295 9.80 4.33 -28.35
C GLY A 295 10.39 3.36 -27.32
N ARG A 296 9.59 2.87 -26.36
CA ARG A 296 10.03 1.97 -25.29
C ARG A 296 9.59 0.53 -25.54
N ARG A 297 10.38 -0.42 -25.05
CA ARG A 297 9.98 -1.82 -24.96
C ARG A 297 9.10 -2.02 -23.73
N ILE A 298 7.91 -2.57 -23.93
CA ILE A 298 6.90 -2.78 -22.89
C ILE A 298 6.36 -4.20 -22.99
N SER A 299 6.11 -4.83 -21.85
CA SER A 299 5.40 -6.10 -21.74
C SER A 299 4.14 -5.97 -20.86
N GLY A 300 3.29 -6.97 -20.93
CA GLY A 300 2.03 -7.09 -20.20
C GLY A 300 1.30 -8.35 -20.64
N TYR A 301 0.06 -8.52 -20.18
CA TYR A 301 -0.77 -9.62 -20.67
C TYR A 301 -1.40 -9.23 -22.02
N PRO A 302 -1.01 -9.87 -23.15
CA PRO A 302 -1.54 -9.51 -24.45
C PRO A 302 -2.99 -9.98 -24.61
N GLU A 303 -3.83 -9.21 -25.31
CA GLU A 303 -5.21 -9.59 -25.64
C GLU A 303 -5.32 -10.89 -26.45
N SER A 304 -4.24 -11.33 -27.12
CA SER A 304 -4.17 -12.61 -27.83
C SER A 304 -4.18 -13.82 -26.89
N TYR A 305 -3.80 -13.63 -25.62
CA TYR A 305 -3.85 -14.66 -24.57
C TYR A 305 -5.13 -14.60 -23.75
N GLU A 306 -6.00 -13.62 -24.00
CA GLU A 306 -7.32 -13.57 -23.42
C GLU A 306 -8.28 -14.55 -24.07
N ASN A 307 -9.28 -14.97 -23.31
CA ASN A 307 -10.40 -15.70 -23.92
C ASN A 307 -11.43 -14.69 -24.43
N GLN A 308 -11.25 -14.25 -25.67
CA GLN A 308 -12.06 -13.19 -26.30
C GLN A 308 -13.56 -13.55 -26.42
N ASN A 309 -13.91 -14.84 -26.31
CA ASN A 309 -15.30 -15.31 -26.31
C ASN A 309 -15.98 -15.21 -24.94
N LYS A 310 -15.26 -14.85 -23.87
CA LYS A 310 -15.83 -14.72 -22.53
C LYS A 310 -16.39 -13.32 -22.32
N ALA A 311 -17.49 -13.25 -21.58
CA ALA A 311 -18.19 -11.99 -21.30
C ALA A 311 -17.28 -10.94 -20.64
N TYR A 312 -16.37 -11.33 -19.74
CA TYR A 312 -15.47 -10.36 -19.08
C TYR A 312 -14.60 -9.58 -20.08
N PHE A 313 -14.21 -10.20 -21.20
CA PHE A 313 -13.35 -9.55 -22.19
C PHE A 313 -14.09 -8.42 -22.92
N GLN A 314 -15.41 -8.58 -23.11
CA GLN A 314 -16.26 -7.57 -23.73
C GLN A 314 -16.45 -6.33 -22.85
N GLU A 315 -16.17 -6.44 -21.56
CA GLU A 315 -16.21 -5.35 -20.58
C GLU A 315 -14.88 -4.59 -20.49
N PHE A 316 -13.82 -5.00 -21.19
CA PHE A 316 -12.55 -4.29 -21.14
C PHE A 316 -12.68 -2.92 -21.83
N PRO A 317 -12.27 -1.81 -21.16
CA PRO A 317 -12.44 -0.47 -21.71
C PRO A 317 -11.48 -0.18 -22.87
N PHE A 318 -10.40 -0.95 -22.97
CA PHE A 318 -9.41 -0.92 -24.05
C PHE A 318 -8.60 -2.21 -24.04
N LEU A 319 -7.78 -2.42 -25.07
CA LEU A 319 -6.83 -3.54 -25.15
C LEU A 319 -5.40 -3.04 -24.89
N ILE A 320 -4.67 -3.71 -24.00
CA ILE A 320 -3.37 -3.23 -23.50
C ILE A 320 -2.35 -3.14 -24.63
N GLN A 321 -2.12 -4.23 -25.38
CA GLN A 321 -1.09 -4.25 -26.42
C GLN A 321 -1.42 -3.23 -27.51
N HIS A 322 -2.65 -3.26 -28.04
CA HIS A 322 -3.09 -2.28 -29.02
C HIS A 322 -2.87 -0.83 -28.57
N THR A 323 -3.19 -0.51 -27.30
CA THR A 323 -3.05 0.85 -26.77
C THR A 323 -1.59 1.26 -26.60
N ILE A 324 -0.72 0.35 -26.17
CA ILE A 324 0.73 0.60 -26.07
C ILE A 324 1.30 0.89 -27.47
N GLU A 325 0.96 0.07 -28.46
CA GLU A 325 1.42 0.21 -29.85
C GLU A 325 0.91 1.51 -30.48
N GLN A 326 -0.37 1.85 -30.27
CA GLN A 326 -0.96 3.12 -30.72
C GLN A 326 -0.23 4.34 -30.14
N ARG A 327 0.36 4.21 -28.95
CA ARG A 327 1.12 5.26 -28.25
C ARG A 327 2.61 5.26 -28.61
N GLY A 328 2.97 4.45 -29.60
CA GLY A 328 4.33 4.36 -30.14
C GLY A 328 5.26 3.47 -29.31
N GLY A 329 4.74 2.69 -28.36
CA GLY A 329 5.51 1.67 -27.66
C GLY A 329 5.65 0.39 -28.45
N GLN A 330 6.70 -0.37 -28.18
CA GLN A 330 6.91 -1.71 -28.73
C GLN A 330 6.45 -2.73 -27.70
N PHE A 331 5.33 -3.41 -27.98
CA PHE A 331 4.83 -4.45 -27.09
C PHE A 331 5.53 -5.78 -27.37
N LEU A 332 6.17 -6.36 -26.35
CA LEU A 332 6.91 -7.61 -26.44
C LEU A 332 6.38 -8.61 -25.42
N HIS A 333 6.19 -9.85 -25.86
CA HIS A 333 5.81 -10.96 -25.00
C HIS A 333 6.42 -12.27 -25.52
N SER A 334 6.65 -13.19 -24.58
CA SER A 334 6.99 -14.58 -24.86
C SER A 334 5.71 -15.43 -25.03
N GLU A 335 5.90 -16.73 -25.17
CA GLU A 335 4.81 -17.72 -25.17
C GLU A 335 3.91 -17.61 -23.93
N ARG A 336 2.68 -18.12 -24.07
CA ARG A 336 1.70 -18.12 -22.98
C ARG A 336 2.21 -18.96 -21.81
N ASN A 337 1.98 -18.47 -20.58
CA ASN A 337 2.39 -19.12 -19.33
C ASN A 337 3.92 -19.27 -19.16
N VAL A 338 4.71 -18.41 -19.79
CA VAL A 338 6.16 -18.28 -19.56
C VAL A 338 6.44 -16.93 -18.92
N ALA A 339 7.39 -16.87 -17.99
CA ALA A 339 7.81 -15.60 -17.41
C ALA A 339 8.60 -14.79 -18.45
N HIS A 340 8.30 -13.49 -18.55
CA HIS A 340 8.97 -12.59 -19.48
C HIS A 340 8.95 -11.16 -18.92
N VAL A 341 10.09 -10.51 -18.99
CA VAL A 341 10.33 -9.18 -18.41
C VAL A 341 11.05 -8.32 -19.42
N GLU A 342 10.52 -7.14 -19.68
CA GLU A 342 11.19 -6.08 -20.43
C GLU A 342 11.74 -5.04 -19.47
N VAL A 343 13.03 -4.73 -19.63
CA VAL A 343 13.72 -3.66 -18.91
C VAL A 343 14.18 -2.63 -19.94
N ASP A 344 13.65 -1.41 -19.85
CA ASP A 344 14.01 -0.27 -20.68
C ASP A 344 14.31 0.94 -19.78
N GLY A 345 15.58 1.06 -19.37
CA GLY A 345 16.01 2.06 -18.39
C GLY A 345 15.30 1.87 -17.04
N ARG A 346 14.49 2.86 -16.65
CA ARG A 346 13.71 2.87 -15.40
C ARG A 346 12.24 2.45 -15.60
N ILE A 347 11.94 1.80 -16.73
CA ILE A 347 10.63 1.19 -17.01
C ILE A 347 10.83 -0.33 -17.04
N ILE A 348 10.16 -1.04 -16.14
CA ILE A 348 10.29 -2.50 -15.99
C ILE A 348 8.92 -3.16 -16.04
N THR A 349 8.66 -4.00 -17.03
CA THR A 349 7.32 -4.55 -17.26
C THR A 349 7.34 -6.05 -17.44
N GLY A 350 6.34 -6.74 -16.89
CA GLY A 350 6.25 -8.21 -16.89
C GLY A 350 4.98 -8.74 -17.54
N GLN A 351 5.07 -9.87 -18.22
CA GLN A 351 3.97 -10.42 -19.01
C GLN A 351 2.79 -10.96 -18.16
N ASN A 352 3.08 -11.63 -17.04
CA ASN A 352 2.08 -12.37 -16.27
C ASN A 352 2.55 -12.63 -14.82
N HIS A 353 1.74 -13.32 -14.03
CA HIS A 353 2.02 -13.66 -12.63
C HIS A 353 3.30 -14.48 -12.35
N LEU A 354 3.90 -15.12 -13.35
CA LEU A 354 5.20 -15.78 -13.22
C LEU A 354 6.35 -14.76 -13.30
N SER A 355 6.08 -13.60 -13.91
CA SER A 355 7.04 -12.51 -14.11
C SER A 355 7.11 -11.57 -12.91
N SER A 356 6.13 -11.58 -11.99
CA SER A 356 6.08 -10.70 -10.81
C SER A 356 7.35 -10.72 -9.95
N PRO A 357 7.90 -11.88 -9.51
CA PRO A 357 9.16 -11.88 -8.75
C PRO A 357 10.31 -11.32 -9.58
N LEU A 358 10.42 -11.67 -10.86
CA LEU A 358 11.51 -11.20 -11.74
C LEU A 358 11.46 -9.67 -11.96
N VAL A 359 10.26 -9.10 -12.10
CA VAL A 359 10.09 -7.63 -12.17
C VAL A 359 10.58 -6.99 -10.88
N ALA A 360 10.16 -7.51 -9.72
CA ALA A 360 10.57 -6.98 -8.42
C ALA A 360 12.09 -7.12 -8.19
N GLU A 361 12.69 -8.25 -8.54
CA GLU A 361 14.14 -8.49 -8.49
C GLU A 361 14.90 -7.48 -9.34
N LYS A 362 14.44 -7.20 -10.57
CA LYS A 362 15.07 -6.21 -11.45
C LYS A 362 14.93 -4.78 -10.91
N MET A 363 13.82 -4.46 -10.27
CA MET A 363 13.67 -3.18 -9.57
C MET A 363 14.68 -3.07 -8.42
N VAL A 364 14.80 -4.12 -7.60
CA VAL A 364 15.77 -4.16 -6.49
C VAL A 364 17.20 -3.99 -6.99
N GLU A 365 17.58 -4.69 -8.06
CA GLU A 365 18.90 -4.59 -8.70
C GLU A 365 19.22 -3.14 -9.11
N ILE A 366 18.30 -2.49 -9.83
CA ILE A 366 18.49 -1.09 -10.27
C ILE A 366 18.53 -0.13 -9.07
N LEU A 367 17.62 -0.27 -8.09
CA LEU A 367 17.58 0.60 -6.92
C LEU A 367 18.84 0.48 -6.06
N GLN A 368 19.41 -0.71 -5.95
CA GLN A 368 20.66 -0.92 -5.23
C GLN A 368 21.88 -0.38 -5.99
N ALA A 369 21.86 -0.40 -7.32
CA ALA A 369 22.93 0.17 -8.14
C ALA A 369 22.92 1.72 -8.18
N LEU A 370 21.81 2.36 -7.77
CA LEU A 370 21.68 3.81 -7.65
C LEU A 370 22.18 4.37 -6.31
N LYS A 371 22.58 3.51 -5.36
CA LYS A 371 23.22 3.89 -4.09
C LYS A 371 24.70 4.12 -4.29
#